data_AF-A0AAP0S6G4-F1
#
_entry.id   AF-A0AAP0S6G4-F1
#
_cell.length_a   1.000
_cell.length_b   1.000
_cell.length_c   1.000
_cell.angle_alpha   90.00
_cell.angle_beta   90.00
_cell.angle_gamma   90.00
#
_symmetry.space_group_name_H-M   'P 1'
#
loop_
_entity.id
_entity.type
_entity.pdbx_description
1 polymer ?
#
loop_
_entity_poly.entity_id
_entity_poly.type
_entity_poly.pdbx_seq_one_letter_code
_entity_poly.pdbx_strand_id
1 'polypeptide(L)'
;MAGSEEVIISMEELHKMRKVVRKEAGQASSRGRDQPVISPEEAENRRIVVQAVEVTLGLTTCREERLNSIRKVRHDNDTSQFQIQKTRRIPKVPSMLKDTSLRDTNDCNKYFEPMMVSIGPYHYGEDKLKPGETLKLKLTQQFFNDGKQQLIDAWYDKIFAEINNLRGCYDEESTKNYDDETLTWMLFVDGCSVLRYIQCDVEVKLNDLKIQNHEIVFMRKDLFLLENQLPFQVLKLLMSYPIYEADKGKDLIEKFILKNVETPERKGWQQQWRQQWQQFWQQQQRQEKEPSHLLELLRRGLLGPKSRNSSQITDKIRGDDWQSFRHVAELRAAGIYFHRSKTNFLNDISFNPCCIYGYVKLPPISVDDSTKAKFLNLVAYEMSPDFENNMEVTSYICFLDSLIDQPDDVKNLRKKYILHNFLGSDEEVAKLFNEIATYLMPNPDIYRDVKLGIQKHYDDKGKAWMAEFLYKRFRSPWTIIAFIAAFLAFVMTGIQTFCTVRKCN
;
A
#
# COMPACT_ATOMS: atom_id res chain seq x y z
N MET A 1 9.14 0.78 -39.28
CA MET A 1 9.97 1.26 -38.15
C MET A 1 9.51 2.67 -37.81
N ALA A 2 8.68 2.81 -36.79
CA ALA A 2 8.32 4.08 -36.18
C ALA A 2 8.14 3.77 -34.69
N GLY A 3 9.02 4.33 -33.87
CA GLY A 3 9.09 4.06 -32.44
C GLY A 3 7.91 4.69 -31.71
N SER A 4 7.22 3.88 -30.91
CA SER A 4 6.32 4.37 -29.86
C SER A 4 7.18 4.89 -28.72
N GLU A 5 7.24 6.22 -28.56
CA GLU A 5 7.76 6.83 -27.35
C GLU A 5 6.84 6.46 -26.17
N GLU A 6 7.33 5.61 -25.27
CA GLU A 6 6.74 5.39 -23.96
C GLU A 6 6.83 6.69 -23.16
N VAL A 7 5.72 7.41 -23.06
CA VAL A 7 5.59 8.54 -22.14
C VAL A 7 5.35 7.98 -20.75
N ILE A 8 6.45 7.64 -20.06
CA ILE A 8 6.44 7.32 -18.63
C ILE A 8 6.25 8.63 -17.86
N ILE A 9 5.03 8.91 -17.39
CA ILE A 9 4.79 10.03 -16.48
C ILE A 9 5.37 9.65 -15.12
N SER A 10 6.53 10.22 -14.77
CA SER A 10 7.19 9.96 -13.49
C SER A 10 6.42 10.59 -12.33
N MET A 11 6.55 10.02 -11.13
CA MET A 11 6.01 10.60 -9.88
C MET A 11 6.48 12.05 -9.64
N GLU A 12 7.62 12.47 -10.20
CA GLU A 12 8.12 13.84 -10.09
C GLU A 12 7.29 14.84 -10.93
N GLU A 13 6.76 14.42 -12.09
CA GLU A 13 5.90 15.29 -12.91
C GLU A 13 4.54 15.52 -12.26
N LEU A 14 3.97 14.49 -11.59
CA LEU A 14 2.78 14.64 -10.74
C LEU A 14 3.02 15.63 -9.59
N HIS A 15 4.24 15.66 -9.03
CA HIS A 15 4.60 16.54 -7.92
C HIS A 15 4.86 18.00 -8.36
N LYS A 16 5.40 18.21 -9.57
CA LYS A 16 5.56 19.56 -10.14
C LYS A 16 4.21 20.22 -10.42
N MET A 17 3.23 19.47 -10.90
CA MET A 17 1.88 19.99 -11.15
C MET A 17 1.13 20.33 -9.84
N ARG A 18 1.43 19.65 -8.73
CA ARG A 18 0.86 19.96 -7.40
C ARG A 18 1.34 21.30 -6.83
N LYS A 19 2.55 21.76 -7.17
CA LYS A 19 3.06 23.08 -6.76
C LYS A 19 2.28 24.25 -7.38
N VAL A 20 1.65 24.06 -8.53
CA VAL A 20 0.86 25.11 -9.21
C VAL A 20 -0.43 25.45 -8.46
N VAL A 21 -0.93 24.54 -7.60
CA VAL A 21 -2.18 24.72 -6.85
C VAL A 21 -1.98 25.42 -5.49
N ARG A 22 -0.75 25.50 -4.97
CA ARG A 22 -0.45 26.33 -3.79
C ARG A 22 -0.07 27.75 -4.25
N LYS A 23 -1.08 28.60 -4.48
CA LYS A 23 -0.86 30.06 -4.49
C LYS A 23 -0.98 30.60 -3.07
N GLU A 24 0.00 31.43 -2.73
CA GLU A 24 0.23 32.08 -1.45
C GLU A 24 -0.97 32.93 -1.01
N ALA A 25 -1.34 32.80 0.26
CA ALA A 25 -2.22 33.74 0.95
C ALA A 25 -1.36 34.89 1.50
N GLY A 26 -1.56 36.11 1.01
CA GLY A 26 -0.83 37.29 1.48
C GLY A 26 -1.26 38.60 0.85
N GLN A 27 -2.25 39.25 1.48
CA GLN A 27 -2.53 40.70 1.56
C GLN A 27 -3.13 41.48 0.38
N ALA A 28 -4.04 42.37 0.80
CA ALA A 28 -5.03 43.12 0.03
C ALA A 28 -4.48 44.38 -0.67
N SER A 29 -5.12 44.78 -1.78
CA SER A 29 -5.32 46.20 -2.11
C SER A 29 -6.43 46.39 -3.15
N SER A 30 -7.17 47.48 -2.97
CA SER A 30 -8.37 47.95 -3.66
C SER A 30 -8.18 48.43 -5.10
N ARG A 31 -9.20 48.21 -5.94
CA ARG A 31 -9.71 49.00 -7.11
C ARG A 31 -10.36 47.99 -8.06
N GLY A 32 -11.65 48.05 -8.37
CA GLY A 32 -12.32 49.06 -9.19
C GLY A 32 -13.10 48.28 -10.27
N ARG A 33 -14.31 48.73 -10.56
CA ARG A 33 -15.39 48.10 -11.36
C ARG A 33 -14.93 47.46 -12.68
N ASP A 34 -15.54 46.32 -13.04
CA ASP A 34 -16.49 46.21 -14.17
C ASP A 34 -17.06 44.77 -14.24
N GLN A 35 -18.38 44.65 -14.08
CA GLN A 35 -19.17 43.44 -14.36
C GLN A 35 -19.85 43.60 -15.73
N PRO A 36 -19.86 42.59 -16.61
CA PRO A 36 -20.87 42.49 -17.65
C PRO A 36 -22.14 41.87 -17.06
N VAL A 37 -23.23 42.62 -17.20
CA VAL A 37 -24.61 42.23 -16.92
C VAL A 37 -25.01 41.11 -17.89
N ILE A 38 -25.46 39.96 -17.36
CA ILE A 38 -26.15 38.91 -18.13
C ILE A 38 -27.66 39.13 -17.91
N SER A 39 -28.41 39.17 -19.00
CA SER A 39 -29.86 39.43 -19.05
C SER A 39 -30.70 38.37 -18.30
N PRO A 40 -31.89 38.73 -17.78
CA PRO A 40 -32.73 37.82 -16.97
C PRO A 40 -33.28 36.60 -17.73
N GLU A 41 -33.29 36.60 -19.07
CA GLU A 41 -33.88 35.51 -19.88
C GLU A 41 -33.03 34.24 -19.98
N GLU A 42 -31.73 34.27 -19.65
CA GLU A 42 -30.88 33.06 -19.63
C GLU A 42 -30.90 32.32 -18.28
N ALA A 43 -31.42 32.95 -17.23
CA ALA A 43 -31.57 32.35 -15.89
C ALA A 43 -32.86 31.52 -15.75
N GLU A 44 -33.90 31.86 -16.51
CA GLU A 44 -35.19 31.14 -16.55
C GLU A 44 -35.05 29.77 -17.24
N ASN A 45 -34.33 29.71 -18.38
CA ASN A 45 -34.09 28.46 -19.11
C ASN A 45 -33.11 27.51 -18.41
N ARG A 46 -32.37 27.96 -17.39
CA ARG A 46 -31.56 27.10 -16.52
C ARG A 46 -32.30 26.64 -15.26
N ARG A 47 -33.43 27.26 -14.91
CA ARG A 47 -34.30 26.82 -13.81
C ARG A 47 -35.28 25.72 -14.23
N ILE A 48 -35.61 25.64 -15.52
CA ILE A 48 -36.55 24.64 -16.06
C ILE A 48 -35.87 23.26 -16.29
N VAL A 49 -34.53 23.15 -16.21
CA VAL A 49 -33.80 21.86 -16.38
C VAL A 49 -33.28 21.28 -15.06
N VAL A 50 -33.62 21.87 -13.91
CA VAL A 50 -33.14 21.41 -12.58
C VAL A 50 -34.27 20.91 -11.66
N GLN A 51 -35.51 20.82 -12.16
CA GLN A 51 -36.62 20.19 -11.43
C GLN A 51 -37.19 19.02 -12.22
N ALA A 52 -36.53 17.86 -12.13
CA ALA A 52 -37.14 16.53 -12.27
C ALA A 52 -36.13 15.40 -11.95
N VAL A 53 -35.35 15.51 -10.87
CA VAL A 53 -34.66 14.35 -10.29
C VAL A 53 -34.64 14.51 -8.77
N GLU A 54 -35.82 14.60 -8.16
CA GLU A 54 -35.97 14.12 -6.79
C GLU A 54 -35.98 12.59 -6.85
N VAL A 55 -34.78 11.99 -6.80
CA VAL A 55 -34.66 10.57 -6.45
C VAL A 55 -34.80 10.51 -4.93
N THR A 56 -36.04 10.39 -4.50
CA THR A 56 -36.39 9.95 -3.16
C THR A 56 -35.72 8.58 -2.97
N LEU A 57 -34.75 8.52 -2.05
CA LEU A 57 -34.20 7.28 -1.51
C LEU A 57 -35.33 6.50 -0.82
N GLY A 58 -36.05 5.72 -1.60
CA GLY A 58 -37.01 4.72 -1.15
C GLY A 58 -36.38 3.35 -1.26
N LEU A 59 -36.14 2.72 -0.10
CA LEU A 59 -36.13 1.26 0.00
C LEU A 59 -37.40 0.73 -0.69
N THR A 60 -37.25 -0.32 -1.51
CA THR A 60 -38.27 -0.95 -2.40
C THR A 60 -38.35 -0.40 -3.84
N THR A 61 -37.44 -0.83 -4.71
CA THR A 61 -37.59 -0.72 -6.19
C THR A 61 -37.17 -2.04 -6.85
N CYS A 62 -38.01 -2.53 -7.75
CA CYS A 62 -37.93 -3.85 -8.41
C CYS A 62 -36.65 -4.02 -9.27
N ARG A 63 -36.11 -5.25 -9.36
CA ARG A 63 -34.99 -5.68 -10.24
C ARG A 63 -35.01 -5.02 -11.63
N GLU A 64 -36.19 -4.94 -12.24
CA GLU A 64 -36.37 -4.33 -13.56
C GLU A 64 -35.93 -2.86 -13.58
N GLU A 65 -36.27 -2.03 -12.58
CA GLU A 65 -35.93 -0.60 -12.58
C GLU A 65 -34.41 -0.36 -12.47
N ARG A 66 -33.71 -1.16 -11.66
CA ARG A 66 -32.25 -1.09 -11.51
C ARG A 66 -31.56 -1.51 -12.79
N LEU A 67 -31.90 -2.67 -13.35
CA LEU A 67 -31.37 -3.11 -14.64
C LEU A 67 -31.75 -2.13 -15.77
N ASN A 68 -32.93 -1.52 -15.68
CA ASN A 68 -33.42 -0.55 -16.66
C ASN A 68 -32.64 0.78 -16.64
N SER A 69 -32.14 1.20 -15.47
CA SER A 69 -31.21 2.33 -15.37
C SER A 69 -29.92 2.09 -16.17
N ILE A 70 -29.57 0.83 -16.43
CA ILE A 70 -28.45 0.42 -17.27
C ILE A 70 -28.90 0.07 -18.71
N ARG A 71 -30.17 -0.34 -18.95
CA ARG A 71 -30.66 -0.84 -20.26
C ARG A 71 -32.12 -0.48 -20.52
N LYS A 72 -32.49 -0.02 -21.72
CA LYS A 72 -33.88 -0.18 -22.20
C LYS A 72 -34.04 -1.59 -22.80
N VAL A 73 -35.12 -2.34 -22.43
CA VAL A 73 -35.78 -3.55 -23.04
C VAL A 73 -35.69 -4.90 -22.25
N ARG A 74 -36.87 -5.54 -22.05
CA ARG A 74 -37.39 -6.75 -21.28
C ARG A 74 -36.90 -8.16 -21.76
N HIS A 75 -37.13 -9.37 -21.15
CA HIS A 75 -37.94 -9.94 -20.03
C HIS A 75 -37.37 -11.33 -19.55
N ASP A 76 -37.65 -11.68 -18.28
CA ASP A 76 -38.04 -12.95 -17.56
C ASP A 76 -37.20 -14.24 -17.30
N ASN A 77 -37.04 -14.49 -15.98
CA ASN A 77 -37.18 -15.70 -15.10
C ASN A 77 -36.31 -16.98 -15.34
N ASP A 78 -35.85 -17.80 -14.37
CA ASP A 78 -36.26 -18.11 -12.99
C ASP A 78 -35.11 -18.82 -12.19
N THR A 79 -35.24 -18.98 -10.86
CA THR A 79 -34.15 -19.23 -9.88
C THR A 79 -34.06 -20.69 -9.35
N SER A 80 -32.87 -21.18 -8.97
CA SER A 80 -32.74 -22.28 -7.97
C SER A 80 -31.40 -22.28 -7.18
N GLN A 81 -31.48 -22.69 -5.91
CA GLN A 81 -30.51 -22.55 -4.80
C GLN A 81 -29.48 -23.69 -4.68
N PHE A 82 -28.26 -23.44 -4.16
CA PHE A 82 -27.40 -24.45 -3.49
C PHE A 82 -26.45 -23.88 -2.40
N GLN A 83 -25.95 -24.80 -1.56
CA GLN A 83 -25.46 -24.67 -0.17
C GLN A 83 -24.04 -24.07 0.03
N ILE A 84 -23.83 -23.48 1.23
CA ILE A 84 -22.70 -22.60 1.59
C ILE A 84 -21.44 -23.35 2.06
N GLN A 85 -20.31 -23.03 1.44
CA GLN A 85 -18.96 -23.45 1.82
C GLN A 85 -18.33 -22.38 2.75
N LYS A 86 -17.60 -22.82 3.79
CA LYS A 86 -16.99 -21.98 4.85
C LYS A 86 -16.35 -20.68 4.29
N THR A 87 -16.98 -19.54 4.54
CA THR A 87 -16.75 -18.29 3.79
C THR A 87 -15.49 -17.54 4.23
N ARG A 88 -14.71 -17.10 3.23
CA ARG A 88 -13.59 -16.14 3.41
C ARG A 88 -14.19 -14.78 3.78
N ARG A 89 -13.84 -14.22 4.94
CA ARG A 89 -14.49 -13.01 5.50
C ARG A 89 -13.76 -11.71 5.16
N ILE A 90 -14.54 -10.64 5.07
CA ILE A 90 -14.13 -9.23 5.03
C ILE A 90 -14.53 -8.65 6.39
N PRO A 91 -13.61 -8.64 7.37
CA PRO A 91 -13.91 -8.20 8.73
C PRO A 91 -14.09 -6.68 8.83
N LYS A 92 -14.78 -6.23 9.87
CA LYS A 92 -14.77 -4.82 10.27
C LYS A 92 -13.42 -4.46 10.89
N VAL A 93 -13.05 -3.18 10.77
CA VAL A 93 -11.87 -2.63 11.43
C VAL A 93 -12.10 -2.66 12.95
N PRO A 94 -11.17 -3.23 13.74
CA PRO A 94 -11.26 -3.24 15.20
C PRO A 94 -11.47 -1.83 15.77
N SER A 95 -12.43 -1.69 16.69
CA SER A 95 -12.82 -0.39 17.26
C SER A 95 -11.65 0.37 17.89
N MET A 96 -10.71 -0.34 18.51
CA MET A 96 -9.51 0.25 19.12
C MET A 96 -8.59 0.97 18.12
N LEU A 97 -8.64 0.61 16.83
CA LEU A 97 -7.87 1.31 15.79
C LEU A 97 -8.55 2.62 15.34
N LYS A 98 -9.87 2.73 15.54
CA LYS A 98 -10.67 3.93 15.26
C LYS A 98 -10.73 4.89 16.44
N ASP A 99 -10.34 4.44 17.63
CA ASP A 99 -10.44 5.22 18.86
C ASP A 99 -9.42 6.38 18.89
N THR A 100 -9.94 7.60 18.72
CA THR A 100 -9.17 8.85 18.77
C THR A 100 -8.67 9.19 20.17
N SER A 101 -9.19 8.58 21.24
CA SER A 101 -8.66 8.78 22.59
C SER A 101 -7.32 8.08 22.79
N LEU A 102 -7.03 7.06 21.98
CA LEU A 102 -5.77 6.34 22.04
C LEU A 102 -4.69 7.05 21.21
N ARG A 103 -5.01 7.64 20.06
CA ARG A 103 -4.01 8.27 19.19
C ARG A 103 -4.05 9.80 19.30
N ASP A 104 -2.90 10.47 19.41
CA ASP A 104 -2.73 11.95 19.37
C ASP A 104 -3.11 12.59 18.01
N THR A 105 -4.04 11.99 17.27
CA THR A 105 -4.55 12.48 16.00
C THR A 105 -6.03 12.76 16.13
N ASN A 106 -6.42 14.02 15.92
CA ASN A 106 -7.79 14.53 16.06
C ASN A 106 -8.84 13.86 15.14
N ASP A 107 -8.45 12.93 14.26
CA ASP A 107 -9.35 12.18 13.37
C ASP A 107 -8.63 10.91 12.84
N CYS A 108 -8.84 9.77 13.50
CA CYS A 108 -8.35 8.46 13.05
C CYS A 108 -9.26 7.85 11.98
N ASN A 109 -10.54 8.22 11.95
CA ASN A 109 -11.55 7.63 11.07
C ASN A 109 -11.25 7.88 9.60
N LYS A 110 -10.67 9.04 9.26
CA LYS A 110 -10.24 9.37 7.88
C LYS A 110 -9.27 8.37 7.21
N TYR A 111 -8.65 7.47 7.99
CA TYR A 111 -7.76 6.43 7.47
C TYR A 111 -8.49 5.12 7.15
N PHE A 112 -9.71 4.94 7.63
CA PHE A 112 -10.50 3.72 7.44
C PHE A 112 -11.76 3.96 6.60
N GLU A 113 -12.25 5.20 6.54
CA GLU A 113 -13.44 5.54 5.76
C GLU A 113 -13.11 5.92 4.31
N PRO A 114 -13.92 5.46 3.34
CA PRO A 114 -13.79 5.87 1.95
C PRO A 114 -14.08 7.37 1.79
N MET A 115 -13.43 7.99 0.82
CA MET A 115 -13.59 9.42 0.53
C MET A 115 -14.26 9.69 -0.82
N MET A 116 -14.27 8.71 -1.73
CA MET A 116 -14.78 8.83 -3.08
C MET A 116 -15.81 7.76 -3.41
N VAL A 117 -15.51 6.48 -3.17
CA VAL A 117 -16.41 5.37 -3.53
C VAL A 117 -16.58 4.35 -2.42
N SER A 118 -17.83 4.07 -2.08
CA SER A 118 -18.26 2.89 -1.33
C SER A 118 -18.15 1.65 -2.21
N ILE A 119 -17.58 0.58 -1.67
CA ILE A 119 -17.39 -0.71 -2.31
C ILE A 119 -17.83 -1.79 -1.32
N GLY A 120 -18.88 -2.51 -1.68
CA GLY A 120 -19.56 -3.44 -0.79
C GLY A 120 -20.50 -2.72 0.21
N PRO A 121 -21.07 -3.50 1.15
CA PRO A 121 -22.23 -3.10 1.94
C PRO A 121 -21.94 -2.16 3.12
N TYR A 122 -20.70 -2.11 3.63
CA TYR A 122 -20.38 -1.40 4.88
C TYR A 122 -20.61 0.11 4.82
N HIS A 123 -20.29 0.73 3.69
CA HIS A 123 -20.40 2.19 3.47
C HIS A 123 -21.49 2.55 2.44
N TYR A 124 -22.27 1.58 2.00
CA TYR A 124 -23.26 1.80 0.96
C TYR A 124 -24.37 2.73 1.44
N GLY A 125 -24.71 3.73 0.62
CA GLY A 125 -25.78 4.69 0.90
C GLY A 125 -25.38 5.87 1.79
N GLU A 126 -24.13 5.98 2.23
CA GLU A 126 -23.66 7.15 2.97
C GLU A 126 -23.74 8.43 2.12
N ASP A 127 -24.31 9.51 2.70
CA ASP A 127 -24.59 10.75 1.97
C ASP A 127 -23.34 11.36 1.31
N LYS A 128 -22.18 11.29 2.00
CA LYS A 128 -20.90 11.81 1.49
C LYS A 128 -20.38 11.05 0.26
N LEU A 129 -20.86 9.82 0.00
CA LEU A 129 -20.40 8.95 -1.09
C LEU A 129 -21.36 8.90 -2.29
N LYS A 130 -22.50 9.61 -2.23
CA LYS A 130 -23.46 9.71 -3.35
C LYS A 130 -22.84 10.11 -4.70
N PRO A 131 -21.89 11.07 -4.77
CA PRO A 131 -21.19 11.35 -6.02
C PRO A 131 -20.42 10.13 -6.55
N GLY A 132 -19.84 9.34 -5.65
CA GLY A 132 -19.17 8.08 -5.94
C GLY A 132 -20.07 7.02 -6.55
N GLU A 133 -21.30 6.89 -6.06
CA GLU A 133 -22.31 5.96 -6.62
C GLU A 133 -22.63 6.27 -8.09
N THR A 134 -22.78 7.56 -8.42
CA THR A 134 -22.96 8.01 -9.82
C THR A 134 -21.74 7.66 -10.67
N LEU A 135 -20.55 7.82 -10.10
CA LEU A 135 -19.31 7.50 -10.79
C LEU A 135 -19.15 6.00 -11.05
N LYS A 136 -19.50 5.14 -10.08
CA LYS A 136 -19.49 3.68 -10.25
C LYS A 136 -20.41 3.25 -11.39
N LEU A 137 -21.61 3.81 -11.49
CA LEU A 137 -22.52 3.52 -12.61
C LEU A 137 -21.91 3.91 -13.96
N LYS A 138 -21.26 5.08 -14.05
CA LYS A 138 -20.54 5.51 -15.26
C LYS A 138 -19.40 4.57 -15.63
N LEU A 139 -18.61 4.12 -14.65
CA LEU A 139 -17.53 3.15 -14.86
C LEU A 139 -18.07 1.79 -15.30
N THR A 140 -19.16 1.32 -14.70
CA THR A 140 -19.85 0.09 -15.07
C THR A 140 -20.40 0.18 -16.49
N GLN A 141 -20.99 1.31 -16.88
CA GLN A 141 -21.41 1.52 -18.28
C GLN A 141 -20.22 1.42 -19.23
N GLN A 142 -19.10 2.09 -18.91
CA GLN A 142 -17.87 2.00 -19.71
C GLN A 142 -17.29 0.59 -19.77
N PHE A 143 -17.40 -0.18 -18.68
CA PHE A 143 -16.95 -1.56 -18.62
C PHE A 143 -17.64 -2.43 -19.70
N PHE A 144 -18.94 -2.18 -19.93
CA PHE A 144 -19.77 -2.87 -20.91
C PHE A 144 -19.86 -2.20 -22.28
N ASN A 145 -19.09 -1.13 -22.52
CA ASN A 145 -18.90 -0.61 -23.86
C ASN A 145 -18.26 -1.68 -24.77
N ASP A 146 -18.24 -1.40 -26.08
CA ASP A 146 -17.63 -2.26 -27.10
C ASP A 146 -18.30 -3.64 -27.25
N GLY A 147 -19.64 -3.65 -27.28
CA GLY A 147 -20.42 -4.83 -27.66
C GLY A 147 -20.73 -5.82 -26.53
N LYS A 148 -20.39 -5.50 -25.28
CA LYS A 148 -20.64 -6.39 -24.12
C LYS A 148 -22.00 -6.19 -23.45
N GLN A 149 -22.84 -5.29 -23.94
CA GLN A 149 -24.13 -4.95 -23.32
C GLN A 149 -25.07 -6.16 -23.17
N GLN A 150 -25.01 -7.10 -24.10
CA GLN A 150 -25.83 -8.33 -24.05
C GLN A 150 -25.41 -9.28 -22.91
N LEU A 151 -24.23 -9.08 -22.31
CA LEU A 151 -23.69 -9.95 -21.26
C LEU A 151 -24.05 -9.48 -19.85
N ILE A 152 -24.63 -8.29 -19.70
CA ILE A 152 -24.87 -7.71 -18.39
C ILE A 152 -25.83 -8.61 -17.58
N ASP A 153 -26.86 -9.22 -18.19
CA ASP A 153 -27.78 -10.14 -17.48
C ASP A 153 -27.03 -11.38 -17.04
N ALA A 154 -26.33 -12.02 -17.97
CA ALA A 154 -25.58 -13.24 -17.69
C ALA A 154 -24.55 -13.05 -16.56
N TRP A 155 -23.95 -11.86 -16.44
CA TRP A 155 -23.00 -11.56 -15.36
C TRP A 155 -23.69 -11.25 -14.04
N TYR A 156 -24.79 -10.50 -14.09
CA TYR A 156 -25.63 -10.25 -12.92
C TYR A 156 -26.16 -11.57 -12.36
N ASP A 157 -26.72 -12.44 -13.20
CA ASP A 157 -27.30 -13.72 -12.79
C ASP A 157 -26.24 -14.67 -12.21
N LYS A 158 -24.99 -14.62 -12.70
CA LYS A 158 -23.87 -15.36 -12.10
C LYS A 158 -23.57 -14.91 -10.67
N ILE A 159 -23.61 -13.60 -10.39
CA ILE A 159 -23.42 -13.09 -9.02
C ILE A 159 -24.64 -13.43 -8.18
N PHE A 160 -25.85 -13.29 -8.74
CA PHE A 160 -27.11 -13.61 -8.07
C PHE A 160 -27.13 -15.07 -7.60
N ALA A 161 -26.70 -16.00 -8.45
CA ALA A 161 -26.61 -17.43 -8.11
C ALA A 161 -25.68 -17.72 -6.92
N GLU A 162 -24.66 -16.87 -6.71
CA GLU A 162 -23.68 -17.01 -5.63
C GLU A 162 -23.96 -16.10 -4.43
N ILE A 163 -25.08 -15.37 -4.42
CA ILE A 163 -25.31 -14.28 -3.47
C ILE A 163 -25.27 -14.73 -2.01
N ASN A 164 -25.75 -15.94 -1.71
CA ASN A 164 -25.72 -16.50 -0.36
C ASN A 164 -24.29 -16.73 0.15
N ASN A 165 -23.41 -17.22 -0.73
CA ASN A 165 -21.99 -17.39 -0.44
C ASN A 165 -21.29 -16.04 -0.27
N LEU A 166 -21.58 -15.10 -1.16
CA LEU A 166 -21.00 -13.75 -1.13
C LEU A 166 -21.44 -12.94 0.09
N ARG A 167 -22.70 -13.07 0.51
CA ARG A 167 -23.24 -12.46 1.74
C ARG A 167 -22.49 -12.95 2.97
N GLY A 168 -22.19 -14.25 3.04
CA GLY A 168 -21.43 -14.85 4.13
C GLY A 168 -19.97 -14.40 4.24
N CYS A 169 -19.45 -13.63 3.26
CA CYS A 169 -18.16 -12.96 3.37
C CYS A 169 -18.21 -11.71 4.26
N TYR A 170 -19.38 -11.16 4.56
CA TYR A 170 -19.52 -9.95 5.36
C TYR A 170 -20.07 -10.24 6.76
N ASP A 171 -19.93 -9.27 7.65
CA ASP A 171 -20.61 -9.27 8.94
C ASP A 171 -22.14 -9.25 8.74
N GLU A 172 -22.88 -10.07 9.48
CA GLU A 172 -24.33 -10.26 9.29
C GLU A 172 -25.10 -8.94 9.38
N GLU A 173 -24.76 -8.11 10.38
CA GLU A 173 -25.37 -6.80 10.61
C GLU A 173 -25.16 -5.82 9.45
N SER A 174 -24.07 -5.97 8.68
CA SER A 174 -23.80 -5.11 7.53
C SER A 174 -24.64 -5.43 6.30
N THR A 175 -25.19 -6.64 6.21
CA THR A 175 -25.98 -7.08 5.04
C THR A 175 -27.46 -7.29 5.34
N LYS A 176 -27.87 -7.29 6.61
CA LYS A 176 -29.24 -7.59 7.06
C LYS A 176 -30.34 -6.73 6.41
N ASN A 177 -30.00 -5.49 6.04
CA ASN A 177 -30.95 -4.53 5.48
C ASN A 177 -31.07 -4.62 3.95
N TYR A 178 -30.31 -5.50 3.31
CA TYR A 178 -30.31 -5.68 1.87
C TYR A 178 -30.91 -7.03 1.52
N ASP A 179 -31.97 -7.03 0.73
CA ASP A 179 -32.43 -8.25 0.05
C ASP A 179 -31.37 -8.74 -0.97
N ASP A 180 -31.56 -9.94 -1.48
CA ASP A 180 -30.59 -10.58 -2.38
C ASP A 180 -30.43 -9.84 -3.71
N GLU A 181 -31.49 -9.22 -4.24
CA GLU A 181 -31.42 -8.41 -5.45
C GLU A 181 -30.60 -7.13 -5.24
N THR A 182 -30.81 -6.45 -4.11
CA THR A 182 -30.09 -5.22 -3.74
C THR A 182 -28.62 -5.51 -3.49
N LEU A 183 -28.30 -6.57 -2.76
CA LEU A 183 -26.92 -6.94 -2.51
C LEU A 183 -26.23 -7.39 -3.81
N THR A 184 -26.91 -8.16 -4.66
CA THR A 184 -26.36 -8.59 -5.96
C THR A 184 -26.06 -7.38 -6.84
N TRP A 185 -27.01 -6.45 -6.95
CA TRP A 185 -26.83 -5.23 -7.73
C TRP A 185 -25.63 -4.42 -7.27
N MET A 186 -25.51 -4.24 -5.95
CA MET A 186 -24.39 -3.54 -5.34
C MET A 186 -23.05 -4.19 -5.70
N LEU A 187 -22.90 -5.50 -5.45
CA LEU A 187 -21.66 -6.22 -5.73
C LEU A 187 -21.34 -6.26 -7.23
N PHE A 188 -22.37 -6.35 -8.08
CA PHE A 188 -22.22 -6.33 -9.53
C PHE A 188 -21.68 -4.98 -10.04
N VAL A 189 -22.33 -3.88 -9.66
CA VAL A 189 -21.90 -2.51 -10.06
C VAL A 189 -20.51 -2.22 -9.52
N ASP A 190 -20.27 -2.54 -8.26
CA ASP A 190 -18.98 -2.32 -7.61
C ASP A 190 -17.88 -3.12 -8.32
N GLY A 191 -18.09 -4.41 -8.57
CA GLY A 191 -17.12 -5.26 -9.25
C GLY A 191 -16.79 -4.78 -10.67
N CYS A 192 -17.80 -4.38 -11.44
CA CYS A 192 -17.58 -3.84 -12.78
C CYS A 192 -16.79 -2.52 -12.75
N SER A 193 -17.16 -1.61 -11.83
CA SER A 193 -16.49 -0.32 -11.68
C SER A 193 -15.02 -0.48 -11.25
N VAL A 194 -14.74 -1.41 -10.34
CA VAL A 194 -13.39 -1.76 -9.87
C VAL A 194 -12.55 -2.30 -11.02
N LEU A 195 -13.06 -3.27 -11.80
CA LEU A 195 -12.33 -3.83 -12.94
C LEU A 195 -12.07 -2.78 -14.01
N ARG A 196 -13.04 -1.90 -14.29
CA ARG A 196 -12.85 -0.80 -15.25
C ARG A 196 -11.77 0.17 -14.78
N TYR A 197 -11.81 0.55 -13.51
CA TYR A 197 -10.80 1.44 -12.93
C TYR A 197 -9.40 0.82 -13.01
N ILE A 198 -9.26 -0.45 -12.60
CA ILE A 198 -8.00 -1.20 -12.68
C ILE A 198 -7.47 -1.22 -14.11
N GLN A 199 -8.33 -1.51 -15.09
CA GLN A 199 -7.95 -1.50 -16.51
C GLN A 199 -7.41 -0.13 -16.93
N CYS A 200 -8.11 0.96 -16.65
CA CYS A 200 -7.67 2.31 -17.00
C CYS A 200 -6.39 2.74 -16.29
N ASP A 201 -6.21 2.34 -15.03
CA ASP A 201 -5.00 2.64 -14.27
C ASP A 201 -3.75 1.93 -14.81
N VAL A 202 -3.91 0.68 -15.24
CA VAL A 202 -2.83 -0.15 -15.78
C VAL A 202 -2.50 0.24 -17.21
N GLU A 203 -3.51 0.46 -18.06
CA GLU A 203 -3.32 0.85 -19.46
C GLU A 203 -2.98 2.36 -19.63
N VAL A 204 -2.85 3.11 -18.52
CA VAL A 204 -2.56 4.57 -18.52
C VAL A 204 -3.63 5.36 -19.31
N LYS A 205 -4.87 4.89 -19.23
CA LYS A 205 -6.06 5.46 -19.89
C LYS A 205 -6.99 6.14 -18.88
N LEU A 206 -6.42 6.72 -17.83
CA LEU A 206 -7.19 7.39 -16.78
C LEU A 206 -7.95 8.61 -17.30
N ASN A 207 -7.42 9.28 -18.34
CA ASN A 207 -8.10 10.38 -19.02
C ASN A 207 -9.41 9.93 -19.70
N ASP A 208 -9.52 8.66 -20.13
CA ASP A 208 -10.71 8.10 -20.76
C ASP A 208 -11.88 7.99 -19.78
N LEU A 209 -11.59 7.98 -18.47
CA LEU A 209 -12.61 7.95 -17.44
C LEU A 209 -13.43 9.24 -17.42
N LYS A 210 -12.88 10.35 -17.95
CA LYS A 210 -13.47 11.70 -17.85
C LYS A 210 -13.81 12.04 -16.40
N ILE A 211 -12.85 11.83 -15.51
CA ILE A 211 -12.89 12.03 -14.06
C ILE A 211 -11.73 12.99 -13.70
N GLN A 212 -11.88 13.79 -12.65
CA GLN A 212 -10.81 14.66 -12.19
C GLN A 212 -9.66 13.86 -11.55
N ASN A 213 -8.43 14.35 -11.71
CA ASN A 213 -7.23 13.65 -11.23
C ASN A 213 -7.24 13.35 -9.72
N HIS A 214 -7.83 14.22 -8.90
CA HIS A 214 -7.89 14.01 -7.45
C HIS A 214 -8.86 12.87 -7.08
N GLU A 215 -9.98 12.74 -7.81
CA GLU A 215 -10.96 11.66 -7.61
C GLU A 215 -10.34 10.29 -7.94
N ILE A 216 -9.45 10.21 -8.94
CA ILE A 216 -8.68 8.99 -9.25
C ILE A 216 -7.77 8.59 -8.08
N VAL A 217 -7.07 9.56 -7.46
CA VAL A 217 -6.18 9.28 -6.33
C VAL A 217 -6.99 8.77 -5.13
N PHE A 218 -8.14 9.37 -4.85
CA PHE A 218 -9.02 8.94 -3.76
C PHE A 218 -9.66 7.58 -4.04
N MET A 219 -10.10 7.31 -5.26
CA MET A 219 -10.56 5.98 -5.66
C MET A 219 -9.48 4.91 -5.45
N ARG A 220 -8.22 5.18 -5.83
CA ARG A 220 -7.12 4.23 -5.57
C ARG A 220 -6.95 3.94 -4.08
N LYS A 221 -7.07 4.96 -3.22
CA LYS A 221 -6.98 4.80 -1.76
C LYS A 221 -8.14 3.94 -1.25
N ASP A 222 -9.36 4.24 -1.69
CA ASP A 222 -10.59 3.57 -1.25
C ASP A 222 -10.61 2.08 -1.59
N LEU A 223 -9.95 1.66 -2.68
CA LEU A 223 -9.83 0.25 -3.09
C LEU A 223 -9.02 -0.63 -2.12
N PHE A 224 -8.28 -0.04 -1.19
CA PHE A 224 -7.44 -0.75 -0.22
C PHE A 224 -7.87 -0.51 1.24
N LEU A 225 -9.07 0.02 1.47
CA LEU A 225 -9.64 0.11 2.82
C LEU A 225 -10.35 -1.19 3.17
N LEU A 226 -10.16 -1.69 4.39
CA LEU A 226 -10.64 -3.01 4.82
C LEU A 226 -12.17 -3.13 4.80
N GLU A 227 -12.87 -2.11 5.30
CA GLU A 227 -14.33 -2.02 5.27
C GLU A 227 -14.87 -1.56 3.90
N ASN A 228 -14.03 -1.46 2.87
CA ASN A 228 -14.42 -1.03 1.53
C ASN A 228 -13.97 -2.05 0.46
N GLN A 229 -14.30 -3.32 0.68
CA GLN A 229 -13.84 -4.45 -0.13
C GLN A 229 -14.99 -5.26 -0.73
N LEU A 230 -14.69 -5.91 -1.87
CA LEU A 230 -15.49 -6.99 -2.45
C LEU A 230 -14.85 -8.35 -2.18
N PRO A 231 -15.65 -9.41 -2.00
CA PRO A 231 -15.15 -10.77 -2.09
C PRO A 231 -14.48 -10.93 -3.45
N PHE A 232 -13.24 -11.43 -3.46
CA PHE A 232 -12.48 -11.57 -4.71
C PHE A 232 -13.20 -12.46 -5.73
N GLN A 233 -14.04 -13.38 -5.25
CA GLN A 233 -14.93 -14.21 -6.05
C GLN A 233 -15.82 -13.39 -6.99
N VAL A 234 -16.28 -12.19 -6.58
CA VAL A 234 -17.04 -11.28 -7.46
C VAL A 234 -16.23 -10.92 -8.69
N LEU A 235 -14.98 -10.47 -8.49
CA LEU A 235 -14.09 -10.09 -9.59
C LEU A 235 -13.81 -11.30 -10.50
N LYS A 236 -13.63 -12.49 -9.93
CA LYS A 236 -13.40 -13.73 -10.69
C LYS A 236 -14.61 -14.12 -11.54
N LEU A 237 -15.83 -14.03 -11.01
CA LEU A 237 -17.05 -14.30 -11.77
C LEU A 237 -17.16 -13.36 -12.97
N LEU A 238 -16.89 -12.07 -12.77
CA LEU A 238 -16.87 -11.07 -13.83
C LEU A 238 -15.75 -11.32 -14.86
N MET A 239 -14.55 -11.71 -14.44
CA MET A 239 -13.44 -12.04 -15.34
C MET A 239 -13.60 -13.37 -16.10
N SER A 240 -14.54 -14.24 -15.71
CA SER A 240 -14.66 -15.61 -16.23
C SER A 240 -15.27 -15.75 -17.63
N TYR A 241 -15.71 -14.66 -18.27
CA TYR A 241 -16.51 -14.74 -19.49
C TYR A 241 -15.65 -14.57 -20.76
N PRO A 242 -15.86 -15.36 -21.83
CA PRO A 242 -14.96 -15.46 -23.00
C PRO A 242 -14.55 -14.17 -23.73
N ILE A 243 -15.24 -13.04 -23.55
CA ILE A 243 -14.84 -11.73 -24.10
C ILE A 243 -13.74 -11.07 -23.25
N TYR A 244 -13.71 -11.37 -21.96
CA TYR A 244 -12.57 -11.13 -21.08
C TYR A 244 -11.76 -12.43 -21.11
N GLU A 245 -10.73 -12.52 -21.94
CA GLU A 245 -9.75 -13.60 -21.82
C GLU A 245 -9.35 -13.67 -20.34
N ALA A 246 -9.69 -14.75 -19.62
CA ALA A 246 -9.58 -14.78 -18.16
C ALA A 246 -8.15 -14.46 -17.67
N ASP A 247 -7.16 -14.77 -18.52
CA ASP A 247 -5.76 -14.46 -18.32
C ASP A 247 -5.46 -12.95 -18.39
N LYS A 248 -6.16 -12.20 -19.25
CA LYS A 248 -6.06 -10.73 -19.32
C LYS A 248 -6.56 -10.06 -18.04
N GLY A 249 -7.66 -10.55 -17.46
CA GLY A 249 -8.17 -9.98 -16.21
C GLY A 249 -7.23 -10.20 -15.02
N LYS A 250 -6.67 -11.42 -14.91
CA LYS A 250 -5.65 -11.73 -13.91
C LYS A 250 -4.39 -10.89 -14.10
N ASP A 251 -3.93 -10.70 -15.34
CA ASP A 251 -2.78 -9.86 -15.70
C ASP A 251 -3.02 -8.38 -15.32
N LEU A 252 -4.22 -7.85 -15.54
CA LEU A 252 -4.56 -6.49 -15.11
C LEU A 252 -4.50 -6.32 -13.59
N ILE A 253 -5.08 -7.25 -12.83
CA ILE A 253 -5.01 -7.23 -11.36
C ILE A 253 -3.56 -7.36 -10.89
N GLU A 254 -2.78 -8.27 -11.51
CA GLU A 254 -1.36 -8.44 -11.22
C GLU A 254 -0.58 -7.14 -11.40
N LYS A 255 -0.71 -6.49 -12.57
CA LYS A 255 -0.05 -5.22 -12.88
C LYS A 255 -0.50 -4.09 -11.95
N PHE A 256 -1.78 -4.07 -11.58
CA PHE A 256 -2.31 -3.09 -10.63
C PHE A 256 -1.70 -3.25 -9.23
N ILE A 257 -1.62 -4.48 -8.72
CA ILE A 257 -0.97 -4.74 -7.43
C ILE A 257 0.52 -4.41 -7.52
N LEU A 258 1.21 -4.81 -8.60
CA LEU A 258 2.62 -4.49 -8.82
C LEU A 258 2.90 -2.98 -8.73
N LYS A 259 2.08 -2.15 -9.40
CA LYS A 259 2.17 -0.67 -9.35
C LYS A 259 2.00 -0.10 -7.94
N ASN A 260 1.33 -0.81 -7.04
CA ASN A 260 1.10 -0.39 -5.66
C ASN A 260 2.16 -0.91 -4.66
N VAL A 261 3.02 -1.85 -5.06
CA VAL A 261 4.10 -2.40 -4.22
C VAL A 261 5.50 -2.07 -4.74
N GLU A 262 5.59 -1.55 -5.95
CA GLU A 262 6.85 -1.14 -6.57
C GLU A 262 7.32 0.24 -6.06
N THR A 263 8.65 0.40 -5.96
CA THR A 263 9.32 1.66 -5.59
C THR A 263 9.89 2.35 -6.84
N PRO A 264 10.44 3.58 -6.78
CA PRO A 264 11.14 4.17 -7.93
C PRO A 264 12.37 3.36 -8.38
N GLU A 265 12.59 3.30 -9.71
CA GLU A 265 13.62 2.46 -10.34
C GLU A 265 15.05 2.98 -10.13
N ARG A 266 15.97 2.03 -9.89
CA ARG A 266 17.40 2.23 -10.13
C ARG A 266 17.84 1.23 -11.19
N LYS A 267 18.52 1.72 -12.23
CA LYS A 267 19.02 0.93 -13.38
C LYS A 267 19.51 -0.47 -12.93
N GLY A 268 18.80 -1.52 -13.37
CA GLY A 268 19.17 -2.94 -13.21
C GLY A 268 18.63 -3.67 -11.98
N TRP A 269 18.31 -3.00 -10.87
CA TRP A 269 17.95 -3.69 -9.60
C TRP A 269 16.47 -4.11 -9.54
N GLN A 270 15.57 -3.36 -10.19
CA GLN A 270 14.16 -3.72 -10.21
C GLN A 270 13.82 -4.90 -11.09
N GLN A 271 14.58 -5.16 -12.15
CA GLN A 271 14.31 -6.30 -13.03
C GLN A 271 14.39 -7.63 -12.27
N GLN A 272 15.38 -7.79 -11.39
CA GLN A 272 15.53 -8.99 -10.58
C GLN A 272 14.38 -9.15 -9.56
N TRP A 273 13.93 -8.06 -8.94
CA TRP A 273 12.78 -8.11 -8.04
C TRP A 273 11.48 -8.40 -8.78
N ARG A 274 11.22 -7.74 -9.92
CA ARG A 274 10.04 -7.98 -10.77
C ARG A 274 9.97 -9.45 -11.20
N GLN A 275 11.09 -10.05 -11.59
CA GLN A 275 11.15 -11.48 -11.91
C GLN A 275 10.80 -12.36 -10.70
N GLN A 276 11.38 -12.10 -9.53
CA GLN A 276 11.06 -12.85 -8.30
C GLN A 276 9.60 -12.69 -7.89
N TRP A 277 9.06 -11.47 -8.03
CA TRP A 277 7.67 -11.14 -7.74
C TRP A 277 6.72 -11.86 -8.68
N GLN A 278 6.98 -11.86 -9.99
CA GLN A 278 6.21 -12.61 -10.99
C GLN A 278 6.23 -14.13 -10.71
N GLN A 279 7.40 -14.70 -10.41
CA GLN A 279 7.51 -16.11 -10.06
C GLN A 279 6.70 -16.46 -8.80
N PHE A 280 6.76 -15.61 -7.78
CA PHE A 280 5.96 -15.76 -6.57
C PHE A 280 4.46 -15.67 -6.88
N TRP A 281 4.05 -14.68 -7.68
CA TRP A 281 2.65 -14.48 -8.06
C TRP A 281 2.08 -15.68 -8.82
N GLN A 282 2.83 -16.23 -9.78
CA GLN A 282 2.45 -17.45 -10.50
C GLN A 282 2.38 -18.68 -9.59
N GLN A 283 3.24 -18.77 -8.56
CA GLN A 283 3.14 -19.85 -7.56
C GLN A 283 1.87 -19.70 -6.71
N GLN A 284 1.52 -18.48 -6.29
CA GLN A 284 0.30 -18.22 -5.53
C GLN A 284 -0.95 -18.61 -6.33
N GLN A 285 -1.01 -18.29 -7.62
CA GLN A 285 -2.12 -18.68 -8.48
C GLN A 285 -2.24 -20.21 -8.62
N ARG A 286 -1.11 -20.93 -8.70
CA ARG A 286 -1.10 -22.40 -8.79
C ARG A 286 -1.48 -23.11 -7.50
N GLN A 287 -1.25 -22.50 -6.34
CA GLN A 287 -1.62 -23.08 -5.04
C GLN A 287 -3.14 -22.99 -4.75
N GLU A 288 -3.92 -22.37 -5.63
CA GLU A 288 -5.38 -22.22 -5.55
C GLU A 288 -5.94 -21.62 -4.24
N LYS A 289 -5.07 -21.14 -3.34
CA LYS A 289 -5.49 -20.41 -2.15
C LYS A 289 -5.87 -18.99 -2.56
N GLU A 290 -7.06 -18.86 -3.13
CA GLU A 290 -7.57 -17.60 -3.63
C GLU A 290 -7.71 -16.57 -2.48
N PRO A 291 -7.36 -15.30 -2.72
CA PRO A 291 -7.52 -14.22 -1.75
C PRO A 291 -9.00 -14.00 -1.41
N SER A 292 -9.24 -13.44 -0.24
CA SER A 292 -10.55 -13.02 0.23
C SER A 292 -10.99 -11.75 -0.48
N HIS A 293 -10.07 -10.80 -0.70
CA HIS A 293 -10.33 -9.48 -1.33
C HIS A 293 -9.03 -8.82 -1.83
N LEU A 294 -9.11 -7.62 -2.44
CA LEU A 294 -7.97 -6.90 -3.03
C LEU A 294 -6.91 -6.48 -2.01
N LEU A 295 -7.32 -6.04 -0.82
CA LEU A 295 -6.38 -5.70 0.26
C LEU A 295 -5.53 -6.92 0.71
N GLU A 296 -6.09 -8.14 0.72
CA GLU A 296 -5.29 -9.35 0.97
C GLU A 296 -4.29 -9.59 -0.15
N LEU A 297 -4.67 -9.36 -1.43
CA LEU A 297 -3.73 -9.44 -2.55
C LEU A 297 -2.58 -8.43 -2.43
N LEU A 298 -2.88 -7.19 -2.02
CA LEU A 298 -1.86 -6.19 -1.74
C LEU A 298 -0.90 -6.69 -0.67
N ARG A 299 -1.42 -7.23 0.43
CA ARG A 299 -0.62 -7.81 1.52
C ARG A 299 0.32 -8.90 1.01
N ARG A 300 -0.19 -9.86 0.22
CA ARG A 300 0.62 -10.94 -0.36
C ARG A 300 1.71 -10.37 -1.29
N GLY A 301 1.37 -9.37 -2.10
CA GLY A 301 2.32 -8.68 -2.98
C GLY A 301 3.46 -7.97 -2.24
N LEU A 302 3.17 -7.42 -1.05
CA LEU A 302 4.14 -6.76 -0.17
C LEU A 302 5.07 -7.76 0.55
N LEU A 303 4.57 -8.93 0.94
CA LEU A 303 5.33 -9.91 1.72
C LEU A 303 6.14 -10.89 0.86
N GLY A 304 5.73 -11.15 -0.39
CA GLY A 304 6.42 -12.09 -1.25
C GLY A 304 6.40 -13.54 -0.73
N PRO A 305 7.33 -14.39 -1.21
CA PRO A 305 7.40 -15.79 -0.78
C PRO A 305 7.69 -15.89 0.72
N LYS A 306 7.02 -16.84 1.40
CA LYS A 306 7.33 -17.14 2.80
C LYS A 306 8.81 -17.49 2.92
N SER A 307 9.52 -16.74 3.76
CA SER A 307 10.91 -17.06 4.08
C SER A 307 10.95 -18.43 4.77
N ARG A 308 11.69 -19.39 4.19
CA ARG A 308 11.92 -20.72 4.78
C ARG A 308 12.70 -20.68 6.11
N ASN A 309 13.21 -19.51 6.50
CA ASN A 309 14.13 -19.35 7.61
C ASN A 309 13.47 -18.99 8.95
N SER A 310 12.15 -19.20 9.12
CA SER A 310 11.63 -19.45 10.48
C SER A 310 12.03 -20.87 10.89
N SER A 311 13.33 -21.07 11.08
CA SER A 311 13.87 -22.27 11.69
C SER A 311 13.09 -22.51 12.97
N GLN A 312 12.70 -23.76 13.21
CA GLN A 312 12.29 -24.23 14.53
C GLN A 312 13.41 -23.84 15.52
N ILE A 313 13.26 -22.72 16.21
CA ILE A 313 14.16 -22.31 17.28
C ILE A 313 13.47 -22.71 18.56
N THR A 314 14.10 -23.69 19.20
CA THR A 314 13.72 -24.31 20.46
C THR A 314 13.51 -23.26 21.56
N ASP A 315 12.60 -23.58 22.48
CA ASP A 315 12.14 -22.83 23.67
C ASP A 315 13.24 -22.35 24.66
N LYS A 316 14.52 -22.28 24.27
CA LYS A 316 15.66 -22.17 25.19
C LYS A 316 16.20 -20.77 25.44
N ILE A 317 15.57 -19.70 24.96
CA ILE A 317 15.96 -18.33 25.33
C ILE A 317 14.71 -17.57 25.75
N ARG A 318 14.21 -17.87 26.95
CA ARG A 318 13.33 -16.98 27.72
C ARG A 318 14.21 -16.23 28.72
N GLY A 319 14.60 -15.01 28.38
CA GLY A 319 15.30 -14.10 29.31
C GLY A 319 15.50 -12.71 28.71
N ASP A 320 14.87 -11.70 29.33
CA ASP A 320 15.22 -10.26 29.31
C ASP A 320 15.54 -9.54 27.97
N ASP A 321 14.82 -9.85 26.88
CA ASP A 321 14.98 -9.17 25.59
C ASP A 321 14.24 -7.80 25.48
N TRP A 322 13.86 -7.18 26.60
CA TRP A 322 13.22 -5.85 26.60
C TRP A 322 14.27 -4.75 26.67
N GLN A 323 14.86 -4.44 25.52
CA GLN A 323 15.83 -3.37 25.39
C GLN A 323 15.23 -2.21 24.60
N SER A 324 15.51 -0.98 25.03
CA SER A 324 15.21 0.22 24.23
C SER A 324 15.96 0.07 22.89
N PHE A 325 15.21 -0.13 21.81
CA PHE A 325 15.78 -0.18 20.47
C PHE A 325 16.22 1.23 20.05
N ARG A 326 17.25 1.33 19.20
CA ARG A 326 17.87 2.61 18.84
C ARG A 326 17.52 3.03 17.41
N HIS A 327 17.31 4.33 17.23
CA HIS A 327 17.01 4.91 15.93
C HIS A 327 18.26 4.98 15.02
N VAL A 328 18.05 5.27 13.74
CA VAL A 328 19.08 5.19 12.68
C VAL A 328 20.33 6.01 13.00
N ALA A 329 20.20 7.24 13.49
CA ALA A 329 21.36 8.10 13.75
C ALA A 329 22.26 7.55 14.87
N GLU A 330 21.67 7.03 15.95
CA GLU A 330 22.41 6.38 17.03
C GLU A 330 23.14 5.12 16.57
N LEU A 331 22.44 4.25 15.82
CA LEU A 331 23.03 3.04 15.28
C LEU A 331 24.21 3.36 14.35
N ARG A 332 24.08 4.43 13.54
CA ARG A 332 25.18 4.90 12.69
C ARG A 332 26.37 5.43 13.47
N ALA A 333 26.13 6.13 14.59
CA ALA A 333 27.21 6.58 15.46
C ALA A 333 27.98 5.40 16.07
N ALA A 334 27.31 4.28 16.31
CA ALA A 334 27.89 3.02 16.77
C ALA A 334 28.51 2.14 15.66
N GLY A 335 28.64 2.64 14.43
CA GLY A 335 29.25 1.89 13.31
C GLY A 335 28.31 0.92 12.60
N ILE A 336 26.99 1.00 12.85
CA ILE A 336 25.97 0.21 12.17
C ILE A 336 25.32 1.04 11.05
N TYR A 337 25.51 0.63 9.81
CA TYR A 337 25.05 1.35 8.62
C TYR A 337 23.89 0.67 7.91
N PHE A 338 23.12 1.46 7.17
CA PHE A 338 21.94 0.99 6.46
C PHE A 338 22.18 0.87 4.96
N HIS A 339 21.69 -0.23 4.39
CA HIS A 339 21.70 -0.52 2.96
C HIS A 339 20.33 -0.96 2.49
N ARG A 340 20.03 -0.72 1.22
CA ARG A 340 18.87 -1.30 0.56
C ARG A 340 19.04 -2.82 0.46
N SER A 341 17.98 -3.57 0.71
CA SER A 341 17.92 -5.01 0.46
C SER A 341 17.80 -5.30 -1.05
N LYS A 342 17.77 -6.58 -1.43
CA LYS A 342 17.75 -6.95 -2.86
C LYS A 342 16.33 -6.90 -3.44
N THR A 343 15.32 -6.99 -2.59
CA THR A 343 13.91 -7.06 -2.98
C THR A 343 13.12 -5.93 -2.34
N ASN A 344 11.92 -5.65 -2.83
CA ASN A 344 10.99 -4.73 -2.17
C ASN A 344 10.07 -5.44 -1.16
N PHE A 345 10.31 -6.72 -0.85
CA PHE A 345 9.47 -7.45 0.08
C PHE A 345 9.70 -6.98 1.50
N LEU A 346 8.62 -6.74 2.26
CA LEU A 346 8.72 -6.19 3.62
C LEU A 346 9.50 -7.11 4.56
N ASN A 347 9.54 -8.41 4.27
CA ASN A 347 10.28 -9.42 5.04
C ASN A 347 11.78 -9.54 4.69
N ASP A 348 12.29 -8.81 3.69
CA ASP A 348 13.70 -8.82 3.29
C ASP A 348 14.53 -7.85 4.15
N ILE A 349 14.54 -8.13 5.46
CA ILE A 349 15.34 -7.43 6.47
C ILE A 349 16.41 -8.37 6.99
N SER A 350 17.66 -7.91 7.02
CA SER A 350 18.77 -8.70 7.56
C SER A 350 19.85 -7.83 8.19
N PHE A 351 20.51 -8.37 9.21
CA PHE A 351 21.70 -7.77 9.79
C PHE A 351 22.94 -8.59 9.42
N ASN A 352 23.94 -7.91 8.85
CA ASN A 352 25.21 -8.52 8.47
C ASN A 352 26.33 -7.87 9.31
N PRO A 353 26.83 -8.54 10.36
CA PRO A 353 27.96 -8.05 11.12
C PRO A 353 29.25 -8.17 10.29
N CYS A 354 30.11 -7.17 10.37
CA CYS A 354 31.51 -7.24 9.98
C CYS A 354 32.40 -7.09 11.22
N CYS A 355 33.73 -7.11 11.03
CA CYS A 355 34.69 -7.05 12.14
C CYS A 355 34.49 -5.82 13.02
N ILE A 356 34.31 -4.63 12.41
CA ILE A 356 34.25 -3.33 13.10
C ILE A 356 32.91 -2.60 12.85
N TYR A 357 32.22 -2.93 11.76
CA TYR A 357 30.98 -2.28 11.37
C TYR A 357 29.86 -3.31 11.24
N GLY A 358 28.61 -2.85 11.27
CA GLY A 358 27.44 -3.67 10.98
C GLY A 358 26.66 -3.11 9.81
N TYR A 359 25.95 -3.96 9.07
CA TYR A 359 25.06 -3.52 8.00
C TYR A 359 23.65 -4.06 8.18
N VAL A 360 22.68 -3.16 8.38
CA VAL A 360 21.25 -3.49 8.31
C VAL A 360 20.79 -3.30 6.86
N LYS A 361 20.24 -4.35 6.26
CA LYS A 361 19.56 -4.28 4.97
C LYS A 361 18.07 -4.11 5.20
N LEU A 362 17.47 -3.12 4.53
CA LEU A 362 16.05 -2.81 4.61
C LEU A 362 15.43 -2.81 3.20
N PRO A 363 14.19 -3.31 3.05
CA PRO A 363 13.47 -3.19 1.81
C PRO A 363 13.15 -1.72 1.54
N PRO A 364 13.31 -1.27 0.29
CA PRO A 364 12.97 0.08 -0.12
C PRO A 364 11.46 0.31 0.02
N ILE A 365 11.08 1.53 0.39
CA ILE A 365 9.68 1.94 0.53
C ILE A 365 9.45 3.33 -0.05
N SER A 366 8.28 3.53 -0.66
CA SER A 366 7.74 4.83 -1.05
C SER A 366 6.72 5.28 0.00
N VAL A 367 6.88 6.50 0.52
CA VAL A 367 5.98 7.08 1.53
C VAL A 367 5.24 8.25 0.90
N ASP A 368 3.91 8.15 0.81
CA ASP A 368 3.00 9.16 0.26
C ASP A 368 1.76 9.35 1.16
N ASP A 369 0.85 10.22 0.74
CA ASP A 369 -0.40 10.54 1.46
C ASP A 369 -1.30 9.30 1.72
N SER A 370 -1.15 8.22 0.94
CA SER A 370 -1.91 6.98 1.08
C SER A 370 -1.25 5.95 2.00
N THR A 371 0.06 6.07 2.27
CA THR A 371 0.84 5.07 3.01
C THR A 371 0.25 4.78 4.39
N LYS A 372 -0.12 5.82 5.15
CA LYS A 372 -0.69 5.65 6.48
C LYS A 372 -2.01 4.88 6.46
N ALA A 373 -2.92 5.23 5.54
CA ALA A 373 -4.20 4.54 5.39
C ALA A 373 -3.98 3.08 4.97
N LYS A 374 -3.14 2.81 3.97
CA LYS A 374 -2.84 1.43 3.52
C LYS A 374 -2.30 0.57 4.65
N PHE A 375 -1.31 1.08 5.41
CA PHE A 375 -0.74 0.33 6.52
C PHE A 375 -1.73 0.08 7.66
N LEU A 376 -2.51 1.09 8.06
CA LEU A 376 -3.52 0.89 9.11
C LEU A 376 -4.59 -0.13 8.70
N ASN A 377 -5.00 -0.16 7.42
CA ASN A 377 -5.97 -1.16 6.94
C ASN A 377 -5.36 -2.57 6.84
N LEU A 378 -4.09 -2.69 6.45
CA LEU A 378 -3.37 -3.96 6.49
C LEU A 378 -3.21 -4.48 7.93
N VAL A 379 -2.90 -3.60 8.88
CA VAL A 379 -2.83 -3.92 10.31
C VAL A 379 -4.19 -4.35 10.84
N ALA A 380 -5.26 -3.62 10.50
CA ALA A 380 -6.63 -4.00 10.89
C ALA A 380 -6.99 -5.40 10.36
N TYR A 381 -6.55 -5.73 9.14
CA TYR A 381 -6.75 -7.05 8.56
C TYR A 381 -5.95 -8.13 9.31
N GLU A 382 -4.68 -7.86 9.64
CA GLU A 382 -3.85 -8.77 10.45
C GLU A 382 -4.39 -9.00 11.86
N MET A 383 -5.02 -7.98 12.48
CA MET A 383 -5.64 -8.08 13.80
C MET A 383 -6.99 -8.82 13.78
N SER A 384 -7.50 -9.19 12.61
CA SER A 384 -8.81 -9.84 12.51
C SER A 384 -8.75 -11.29 13.00
N PRO A 385 -9.67 -11.73 13.87
CA PRO A 385 -9.60 -13.05 14.52
C PRO A 385 -9.75 -14.21 13.52
N ASP A 386 -10.45 -13.97 12.41
CA ASP A 386 -10.71 -14.96 11.37
C ASP A 386 -9.56 -15.08 10.34
N PHE A 387 -8.50 -14.25 10.47
CA PHE A 387 -7.38 -14.23 9.53
C PHE A 387 -6.10 -14.80 10.16
N GLU A 388 -5.81 -16.06 9.84
CA GLU A 388 -4.56 -16.72 10.26
C GLU A 388 -3.32 -16.07 9.60
N ASN A 389 -2.52 -15.37 10.40
CA ASN A 389 -1.31 -14.69 9.94
C ASN A 389 -0.28 -14.56 11.08
N ASN A 390 0.94 -14.12 10.77
CA ASN A 390 2.01 -13.95 11.76
C ASN A 390 2.28 -12.49 12.09
N MET A 391 1.37 -11.56 11.80
CA MET A 391 1.52 -10.11 11.99
C MET A 391 2.71 -9.53 11.20
N GLU A 392 3.02 -10.07 10.01
CA GLU A 392 4.23 -9.71 9.28
C GLU A 392 4.32 -8.22 8.88
N VAL A 393 3.20 -7.61 8.45
CA VAL A 393 3.16 -6.17 8.11
C VAL A 393 3.26 -5.33 9.38
N THR A 394 2.55 -5.71 10.44
CA THR A 394 2.61 -5.06 11.75
C THR A 394 4.02 -5.08 12.31
N SER A 395 4.71 -6.22 12.28
CA SER A 395 6.10 -6.35 12.72
C SER A 395 7.07 -5.50 11.90
N TYR A 396 6.84 -5.37 10.58
CA TYR A 396 7.62 -4.47 9.73
C TYR A 396 7.43 -3.00 10.13
N ILE A 397 6.19 -2.57 10.33
CA ILE A 397 5.86 -1.20 10.74
C ILE A 397 6.52 -0.87 12.08
N CYS A 398 6.38 -1.74 13.09
CA CYS A 398 7.01 -1.54 14.39
C CYS A 398 8.54 -1.54 14.31
N PHE A 399 9.14 -2.30 13.39
CA PHE A 399 10.58 -2.26 13.18
C PHE A 399 11.05 -0.94 12.56
N LEU A 400 10.29 -0.37 11.61
CA LEU A 400 10.59 0.94 11.05
C LEU A 400 10.39 2.08 12.06
N ASP A 401 9.31 2.03 12.84
CA ASP A 401 9.06 2.95 13.95
C ASP A 401 10.24 2.98 14.93
N SER A 402 10.74 1.81 15.33
CA SER A 402 11.92 1.72 16.20
C SER A 402 13.20 2.33 15.58
N LEU A 403 13.26 2.43 14.25
CA LEU A 403 14.40 2.97 13.50
C LEU A 403 14.28 4.46 13.16
N ILE A 404 13.05 4.97 13.02
CA ILE A 404 12.75 6.30 12.50
C ILE A 404 12.08 7.09 13.62
N ASP A 405 12.87 7.78 14.43
CA ASP A 405 12.35 8.59 15.53
C ASP A 405 12.29 10.08 15.15
N GLN A 406 13.28 10.55 14.39
CA GLN A 406 13.45 11.96 14.04
C GLN A 406 13.69 12.21 12.53
N PRO A 407 13.53 13.45 12.03
CA PRO A 407 13.66 13.76 10.60
C PRO A 407 15.04 13.39 10.01
N ASP A 408 16.09 13.48 10.82
CA ASP A 408 17.44 13.09 10.39
C ASP A 408 17.56 11.58 10.11
N ASP A 409 16.78 10.72 10.77
CA ASP A 409 16.73 9.28 10.45
C ASP A 409 16.16 9.06 9.06
N VAL A 410 15.05 9.73 8.74
CA VAL A 410 14.42 9.72 7.41
C VAL A 410 15.42 10.18 6.35
N LYS A 411 16.09 11.31 6.59
CA LYS A 411 17.12 11.86 5.70
C LYS A 411 18.27 10.87 5.46
N ASN A 412 18.67 10.12 6.49
CA ASN A 412 19.71 9.10 6.38
C ASN A 412 19.26 7.89 5.53
N LEU A 413 18.01 7.44 5.68
CA LEU A 413 17.44 6.37 4.85
C LEU A 413 17.22 6.80 3.39
N ARG A 414 16.79 8.06 3.17
CA ARG A 414 16.66 8.66 1.83
C ARG A 414 17.98 8.71 1.08
N LYS A 415 19.06 9.14 1.74
CA LYS A 415 20.43 9.15 1.16
C LYS A 415 20.90 7.76 0.70
N LYS A 416 20.32 6.69 1.26
CA LYS A 416 20.62 5.29 0.92
C LYS A 416 19.61 4.67 -0.03
N TYR A 417 18.63 5.44 -0.52
CA TYR A 417 17.53 4.97 -1.39
C TYR A 417 16.74 3.81 -0.77
N ILE A 418 16.65 3.80 0.56
CA ILE A 418 15.79 2.88 1.32
C ILE A 418 14.40 3.51 1.46
N LEU A 419 14.32 4.84 1.60
CA LEU A 419 13.07 5.56 1.72
C LEU A 419 12.95 6.60 0.60
N HIS A 420 11.82 6.60 -0.09
CA HIS A 420 11.45 7.61 -1.06
C HIS A 420 10.32 8.46 -0.48
N ASN A 421 10.58 9.74 -0.23
CA ASN A 421 9.62 10.65 0.39
C ASN A 421 8.80 11.37 -0.70
N PHE A 422 7.52 11.05 -0.76
CA PHE A 422 6.48 11.69 -1.58
C PHE A 422 5.34 12.27 -0.72
N LEU A 423 5.48 12.24 0.61
CA LEU A 423 4.52 12.79 1.57
C LEU A 423 4.72 14.29 1.74
N GLY A 424 5.98 14.74 1.77
CA GLY A 424 6.34 16.14 1.95
C GLY A 424 7.72 16.29 2.56
N SER A 425 7.76 16.66 3.82
CA SER A 425 8.96 16.87 4.63
C SER A 425 9.46 15.59 5.31
N ASP A 426 10.71 15.60 5.81
CA ASP A 426 11.25 14.46 6.57
C ASP A 426 10.60 14.37 7.96
N GLU A 427 10.15 15.51 8.49
CA GLU A 427 9.37 15.65 9.72
C GLU A 427 8.02 14.94 9.62
N GLU A 428 7.29 15.14 8.51
CA GLU A 428 6.00 14.48 8.28
C GLU A 428 6.15 12.96 8.19
N VAL A 429 7.25 12.46 7.62
CA VAL A 429 7.51 11.03 7.51
C VAL A 429 7.87 10.41 8.87
N ALA A 430 8.73 11.06 9.67
CA ALA A 430 9.06 10.58 11.01
C ALA A 430 7.80 10.53 11.89
N LYS A 431 7.01 11.62 11.87
CA LYS A 431 5.72 11.68 12.57
C LYS A 431 4.76 10.58 12.11
N LEU A 432 4.71 10.28 10.81
CA LEU A 432 3.87 9.21 10.27
C LEU A 432 4.20 7.86 10.90
N PHE A 433 5.47 7.46 10.99
CA PHE A 433 5.82 6.14 11.53
C PHE A 433 5.59 6.05 13.05
N ASN A 434 5.99 7.09 13.79
CA ASN A 434 5.76 7.22 15.23
C ASN A 434 4.28 7.10 15.61
N GLU A 435 3.39 7.68 14.80
CA GLU A 435 1.94 7.62 15.04
C GLU A 435 1.27 6.33 14.55
N ILE A 436 1.82 5.64 13.54
CA ILE A 436 1.19 4.40 13.04
C ILE A 436 1.39 3.27 14.04
N ALA A 437 2.60 3.13 14.57
CA ALA A 437 2.98 2.03 15.45
C ALA A 437 2.37 2.10 16.86
N THR A 438 1.76 3.24 17.23
CA THR A 438 1.08 3.40 18.51
C THR A 438 0.02 2.31 18.69
N TYR A 439 0.10 1.57 19.81
CA TYR A 439 -0.77 0.44 20.18
C TYR A 439 -0.70 -0.80 19.27
N LEU A 440 0.29 -0.89 18.40
CA LEU A 440 0.51 -2.10 17.61
C LEU A 440 1.27 -3.14 18.42
N MET A 441 0.84 -4.40 18.30
CA MET A 441 1.54 -5.55 18.89
C MET A 441 2.20 -6.36 17.77
N PRO A 442 3.52 -6.20 17.55
CA PRO A 442 4.23 -6.99 16.56
C PRO A 442 4.37 -8.43 17.04
N ASN A 443 4.56 -9.36 16.10
CA ASN A 443 5.01 -10.70 16.45
C ASN A 443 6.47 -10.63 16.95
N PRO A 444 6.77 -11.09 18.18
CA PRO A 444 8.09 -10.97 18.79
C PRO A 444 9.16 -11.84 18.10
N ASP A 445 8.77 -12.89 17.38
CA ASP A 445 9.71 -13.76 16.67
C ASP A 445 10.18 -13.14 15.35
N ILE A 446 9.35 -12.29 14.73
CA ILE A 446 9.70 -11.64 13.47
C ILE A 446 10.79 -10.60 13.70
N TYR A 447 11.87 -10.73 12.93
CA TYR A 447 13.12 -9.93 13.04
C TYR A 447 13.84 -10.05 14.38
N ARG A 448 13.50 -11.03 15.25
CA ARG A 448 14.20 -11.24 16.52
C ARG A 448 15.71 -11.37 16.31
N ASP A 449 16.14 -12.23 15.39
CA ASP A 449 17.56 -12.46 15.11
C ASP A 449 18.26 -11.20 14.60
N VAL A 450 17.54 -10.37 13.83
CA VAL A 450 18.05 -9.08 13.35
C VAL A 450 18.23 -8.12 14.52
N LYS A 451 17.22 -7.99 15.39
CA LYS A 451 17.27 -7.13 16.59
C LYS A 451 18.39 -7.56 17.53
N LEU A 452 18.48 -8.85 17.85
CA LEU A 452 19.55 -9.43 18.68
C LEU A 452 20.93 -9.22 18.06
N GLY A 453 21.06 -9.39 16.74
CA GLY A 453 22.30 -9.16 16.02
C GLY A 453 22.77 -7.70 16.10
N ILE A 454 21.84 -6.76 15.88
CA ILE A 454 22.08 -5.31 16.01
C ILE A 454 22.53 -4.99 17.43
N GLN A 455 21.79 -5.46 18.44
CA GLN A 455 22.10 -5.22 19.84
C GLN A 455 23.50 -5.74 20.19
N LYS A 456 23.77 -7.00 19.88
CA LYS A 456 25.06 -7.63 20.18
C LYS A 456 26.24 -6.86 19.56
N HIS A 457 26.03 -6.27 18.39
CA HIS A 457 27.05 -5.43 17.75
C HIS A 457 27.20 -4.08 18.44
N TYR A 458 26.10 -3.46 18.83
CA TYR A 458 26.06 -2.18 19.51
C TYR A 458 26.71 -2.23 20.90
N ASP A 459 26.45 -3.29 21.68
CA ASP A 459 26.99 -3.46 23.04
C ASP A 459 28.49 -3.79 23.07
N ASP A 460 29.07 -4.16 21.93
CA ASP A 460 30.50 -4.38 21.79
C ASP A 460 31.25 -3.05 21.78
N LYS A 461 31.59 -2.56 22.98
CA LYS A 461 32.33 -1.32 23.20
C LYS A 461 33.66 -1.27 22.43
N GLY A 462 34.29 -2.41 22.17
CA GLY A 462 35.52 -2.49 21.39
C GLY A 462 35.28 -2.16 19.92
N LYS A 463 34.20 -2.70 19.33
CA LYS A 463 33.78 -2.36 17.97
C LYS A 463 33.33 -0.92 17.86
N ALA A 464 32.52 -0.43 18.80
CA ALA A 464 32.04 0.95 18.81
C ALA A 464 33.22 1.94 18.88
N TRP A 465 34.17 1.72 19.80
CA TRP A 465 35.37 2.56 19.91
C TRP A 465 36.23 2.51 18.66
N MET A 466 36.42 1.32 18.07
CA MET A 466 37.19 1.17 16.83
C MET A 466 36.50 1.85 15.64
N ALA A 467 35.17 1.75 15.53
CA ALA A 467 34.40 2.43 14.50
C ALA A 467 34.53 3.95 14.61
N GLU A 468 34.44 4.50 15.82
CA GLU A 468 34.62 5.92 16.09
C GLU A 468 36.06 6.38 15.79
N PHE A 469 37.06 5.59 16.22
CA PHE A 469 38.48 5.85 15.94
C PHE A 469 38.74 5.91 14.43
N LEU A 470 38.24 4.91 13.68
CA LEU A 470 38.42 4.87 12.24
C LEU A 470 37.72 6.06 11.56
N TYR A 471 36.49 6.38 11.95
CA TYR A 471 35.73 7.49 11.39
C TYR A 471 36.42 8.85 11.59
N LYS A 472 36.94 9.12 12.80
CA LYS A 472 37.62 10.38 13.12
C LYS A 472 39.02 10.47 12.51
N ARG A 473 39.80 9.39 12.58
CA ARG A 473 41.23 9.39 12.20
C ARG A 473 41.46 9.23 10.70
N PHE A 474 40.62 8.45 10.02
CA PHE A 474 40.83 8.08 8.61
C PHE A 474 39.83 8.74 7.66
N ARG A 475 39.40 9.96 7.99
CA ARG A 475 38.48 10.74 7.17
C ARG A 475 39.11 11.20 5.84
N SER A 476 40.45 11.27 5.78
CA SER A 476 41.22 11.64 4.60
C SER A 476 42.03 10.45 4.07
N PRO A 477 42.03 10.19 2.75
CA PRO A 477 42.91 9.18 2.15
C PRO A 477 44.39 9.35 2.54
N TRP A 478 44.84 10.60 2.71
CA TRP A 478 46.23 10.91 3.11
C TRP A 478 46.55 10.46 4.53
N THR A 479 45.59 10.56 5.47
CA THR A 479 45.79 10.07 6.84
C THR A 479 45.90 8.54 6.90
N ILE A 480 45.24 7.83 5.97
CA ILE A 480 45.38 6.38 5.82
C ILE A 480 46.79 6.04 5.32
N ILE A 481 47.25 6.70 4.26
CA ILE A 481 48.57 6.47 3.67
C ILE A 481 49.68 6.78 4.69
N ALA A 482 49.58 7.90 5.41
CA ALA A 482 50.55 8.28 6.43
C ALA A 482 50.63 7.26 7.57
N PHE A 483 49.49 6.73 8.02
CA PHE A 483 49.44 5.69 9.04
C PHE A 483 50.06 4.38 8.56
N ILE A 484 49.75 3.95 7.33
CA ILE A 484 50.34 2.74 6.73
C ILE A 484 51.86 2.91 6.61
N ALA A 485 52.34 4.06 6.13
CA ALA A 485 53.77 4.34 6.02
C ALA A 485 54.47 4.31 7.39
N ALA A 486 53.88 4.93 8.41
CA ALA A 486 54.40 4.91 9.78
C ALA A 486 54.42 3.49 10.37
N PHE A 487 53.37 2.70 10.15
CA PHE A 487 53.29 1.31 10.59
C PHE A 487 54.35 0.44 9.90
N LEU A 488 54.52 0.56 8.59
CA LEU A 488 55.56 -0.15 7.84
C LEU A 488 56.96 0.25 8.31
N ALA A 489 57.22 1.54 8.54
CA ALA A 489 58.49 2.01 9.08
C ALA A 489 58.78 1.43 10.47
N PHE A 490 57.76 1.35 11.34
CA PHE A 490 57.88 0.74 12.66
C PHE A 490 58.20 -0.77 12.57
N VAL A 491 57.48 -1.52 11.73
CA VAL A 491 57.73 -2.95 11.49
C VAL A 491 59.13 -3.17 10.94
N MET A 492 59.55 -2.37 9.97
CA MET A 492 60.91 -2.43 9.40
C MET A 492 61.98 -2.17 10.46
N THR A 493 61.76 -1.21 11.35
CA THR A 493 62.67 -0.92 12.47
C THR A 493 62.74 -2.10 13.44
N GLY A 494 61.59 -2.74 13.73
CA GLY A 494 61.54 -3.96 14.54
C GLY A 494 62.31 -5.13 13.92
N ILE A 495 62.13 -5.37 12.61
CA ILE A 495 62.86 -6.40 11.86
C ILE A 495 64.37 -6.09 11.87
N GLN A 496 64.76 -4.84 11.59
CA GLN A 496 66.16 -4.42 11.61
C GLN A 496 66.79 -4.68 13.00
N THR A 497 66.09 -4.30 14.07
CA THR A 497 66.56 -4.50 15.45
C THR A 497 66.70 -5.99 15.76
N PHE A 498 65.71 -6.81 15.41
CA PHE A 498 65.74 -8.25 15.59
C PHE A 498 66.90 -8.91 14.83
N CYS A 499 67.08 -8.57 13.56
CA CYS A 499 68.19 -9.07 12.74
C CYS A 499 69.55 -8.63 13.27
N THR A 500 69.65 -7.43 13.85
CA THR A 500 70.91 -6.93 14.45
C THR A 500 71.25 -7.71 15.71
N VAL A 501 70.28 -7.92 16.60
CA VAL A 501 70.47 -8.71 17.84
C VAL A 501 70.80 -10.17 17.52
N ARG A 502 70.16 -10.77 16.51
CA ARG A 502 70.38 -12.18 16.16
C ARG A 502 71.67 -12.45 15.38
N LYS A 503 72.28 -11.44 14.75
CA LYS A 503 73.63 -11.53 14.15
C LYS A 503 74.76 -11.37 15.18
N CYS A 504 74.45 -11.02 16.43
CA CYS A 504 75.40 -10.92 17.53
C CYS A 504 75.44 -12.16 18.45
N ASN A 505 74.72 -13.23 18.08
CA ASN A 505 74.95 -14.60 18.55
C ASN A 505 75.51 -15.43 17.38
#